data_AF-A0A0F3KIY9-F1
#
_entry.id   AF-A0A0F3KIY9-F1
#
_cell.length_a   1.000
_cell.length_b   1.000
_cell.length_c   1.000
_cell.angle_alpha   90.00
_cell.angle_beta   90.00
_cell.angle_gamma   90.00
#
_symmetry.space_group_name_H-M   'P 1'
#
loop_
_entity.id
_entity.type
_entity.pdbx_description
1 polymer ?
#
loop_
_entity_poly.entity_id
_entity_poly.type
_entity_poly.pdbx_seq_one_letter_code
_entity_poly.pdbx_strand_id
1 'polypeptide(L)'
;MSEHDTPTREYTRPPLIRGVDPQRMNWMWQLILQATDLDPKEVRAALNAIGVAATDQRLASWNVSDRAENYFPMSIAEVERNLRAVIAYRQKAKPATATQPPADEPPAADEEKPQE
;
A
#
# COMPACT_ATOMS: atom_id res chain seq x y z
N MET A 1 2.03 -23.82 -37.46
CA MET A 1 1.67 -23.58 -36.04
C MET A 1 2.68 -22.58 -35.53
N SER A 2 2.25 -21.37 -35.16
CA SER A 2 3.18 -20.28 -34.83
C SER A 2 3.83 -20.51 -33.47
N GLU A 3 5.17 -20.55 -33.48
CA GLU A 3 6.05 -20.67 -32.33
C GLU A 3 6.05 -19.36 -31.52
N HIS A 4 5.02 -19.19 -30.70
CA HIS A 4 5.03 -18.20 -29.60
C HIS A 4 4.93 -18.95 -28.28
N ASP A 5 5.99 -19.67 -27.97
CA ASP A 5 6.18 -20.25 -26.64
C ASP A 5 6.49 -19.09 -25.68
N THR A 6 5.44 -18.54 -25.07
CA THR A 6 5.60 -17.54 -24.02
C THR A 6 6.21 -18.28 -22.85
N PRO A 7 7.43 -17.95 -22.38
CA PRO A 7 8.05 -18.71 -21.32
C PRO A 7 7.17 -18.63 -20.06
N THR A 8 6.50 -19.74 -19.77
CA THR A 8 5.74 -19.94 -18.53
C THR A 8 6.76 -20.02 -17.41
N ARG A 9 7.18 -18.86 -16.88
CA ARG A 9 8.02 -18.82 -15.68
C ARG A 9 7.19 -19.37 -14.54
N GLU A 10 7.38 -20.65 -14.21
CA GLU A 10 6.94 -21.19 -12.94
C GLU A 10 7.51 -20.32 -11.84
N TYR A 11 6.62 -19.84 -10.96
CA TYR A 11 7.02 -19.08 -9.79
C TYR A 11 7.98 -19.93 -8.96
N THR A 12 9.27 -19.63 -9.07
CA THR A 12 10.27 -20.28 -8.24
C THR A 12 10.32 -19.49 -6.94
N ARG A 13 9.80 -20.06 -5.85
CA ARG A 13 9.92 -19.47 -4.53
C ARG A 13 11.41 -19.15 -4.32
N PRO A 14 11.80 -17.87 -4.15
CA PRO A 14 13.18 -17.52 -3.89
C PRO A 14 13.65 -18.25 -2.62
N PRO A 15 14.91 -18.74 -2.58
CA PRO A 15 15.44 -19.32 -1.36
C PRO A 15 15.27 -18.32 -0.20
N LEU A 16 14.86 -18.80 0.97
CA LEU A 16 14.72 -17.97 2.18
C LEU A 16 16.11 -17.51 2.62
N ILE A 17 16.60 -16.44 2.01
CA ILE A 17 17.85 -15.79 2.39
C ILE A 17 17.56 -15.01 3.68
N ARG A 18 18.40 -15.15 4.71
CA ARG A 18 18.27 -14.42 5.99
C ARG A 18 18.21 -12.89 5.87
N GLY A 19 18.40 -12.34 4.66
CA GLY A 19 18.35 -10.90 4.39
C GLY A 19 16.95 -10.29 4.27
N VAL A 20 15.87 -11.10 4.32
CA VAL A 20 14.50 -10.60 4.21
C VAL A 20 13.69 -11.06 5.42
N ASP A 21 13.31 -10.09 6.28
CA ASP A 21 12.42 -10.33 7.40
C ASP A 21 10.98 -10.64 6.90
N PRO A 22 10.43 -11.83 7.20
CA PRO A 22 9.08 -12.20 6.78
C PRO A 22 8.00 -11.26 7.31
N GLN A 23 8.16 -10.72 8.52
CA GLN A 23 7.17 -9.81 9.11
C GLN A 23 7.13 -8.50 8.32
N ARG A 24 8.30 -7.95 7.98
CA ARG A 24 8.40 -6.79 7.08
C ARG A 24 7.76 -7.05 5.72
N MET A 25 7.92 -8.24 5.13
CA MET A 25 7.27 -8.57 3.85
C MET A 25 5.76 -8.68 3.96
N ASN A 26 5.25 -9.26 5.05
CA ASN A 26 3.82 -9.28 5.33
C ASN A 26 3.26 -7.85 5.47
N TRP A 27 3.99 -6.97 6.16
CA TRP A 27 3.59 -5.57 6.29
C TRP A 27 3.61 -4.84 4.95
N MET A 28 4.64 -5.08 4.13
CA MET A 28 4.71 -4.54 2.78
C MET A 28 3.51 -4.96 1.94
N TRP A 29 3.11 -6.23 2.03
CA TRP A 29 1.94 -6.73 1.34
C TRP A 29 0.66 -5.98 1.75
N GLN A 30 0.48 -5.70 3.04
CA GLN A 30 -0.65 -4.89 3.51
C GLN A 30 -0.63 -3.47 2.93
N LEU A 31 0.54 -2.84 2.83
CA LEU A 31 0.67 -1.52 2.19
C LEU A 31 0.28 -1.56 0.71
N ILE A 32 0.70 -2.61 -0.01
CA ILE A 32 0.34 -2.79 -1.43
C ILE A 32 -1.18 -2.93 -1.59
N LEU A 33 -1.82 -3.74 -0.73
CA LEU A 33 -3.28 -3.92 -0.75
C LEU A 33 -4.07 -2.65 -0.42
N GLN A 34 -3.52 -1.75 0.39
CA GLN A 34 -4.18 -0.47 0.71
C GLN A 34 -3.95 0.60 -0.36
N ALA A 35 -2.84 0.51 -1.10
CA ALA A 35 -2.42 1.47 -2.10
C ALA A 35 -2.74 1.02 -3.54
N THR A 36 -3.68 0.10 -3.75
CA THR A 36 -4.06 -0.39 -5.09
C THR A 36 -4.45 0.75 -6.02
N ASP A 37 -4.43 0.50 -7.34
CA ASP A 37 -4.86 1.47 -8.35
C ASP A 37 -4.01 2.77 -8.32
N LEU A 38 -2.69 2.62 -8.39
CA LEU A 38 -1.76 3.74 -8.35
C LEU A 38 -1.86 4.61 -9.61
N ASP A 39 -2.31 5.85 -9.48
CA ASP A 39 -2.20 6.88 -10.52
C ASP A 39 -0.84 7.60 -10.40
N PRO A 40 0.00 7.65 -11.45
CA PRO A 40 1.28 8.38 -11.43
C PRO A 40 1.17 9.84 -10.96
N LYS A 41 0.05 10.53 -11.24
CA LYS A 41 -0.16 11.91 -10.78
C LYS A 41 -0.36 11.98 -9.27
N GLU A 42 -1.14 11.04 -8.73
CA GLU A 42 -1.34 10.89 -7.29
C GLU A 42 -0.03 10.54 -6.59
N VAL A 43 0.72 9.56 -7.11
CA VAL A 43 2.02 9.17 -6.55
C VAL A 43 2.97 10.37 -6.52
N ARG A 44 3.02 11.17 -7.60
CA ARG A 44 3.81 12.41 -7.62
C ARG A 44 3.40 13.37 -6.51
N ALA A 45 2.10 13.65 -6.38
CA ALA A 45 1.60 14.57 -5.36
C ALA A 45 1.94 14.09 -3.95
N ALA A 46 1.73 12.80 -3.68
CA ALA A 46 2.03 12.17 -2.38
C ALA A 46 3.52 12.24 -2.02
N LEU A 47 4.41 11.94 -2.98
CA LEU A 47 5.86 11.99 -2.76
C LEU A 47 6.35 13.43 -2.55
N ASN A 48 5.88 14.37 -3.36
CA ASN A 48 6.24 15.78 -3.19
C ASN A 48 5.75 16.32 -1.84
N ALA A 49 4.57 15.88 -1.36
CA ALA A 49 4.04 16.29 -0.06
C ALA A 49 4.91 15.84 1.14
N ILE A 50 5.75 14.81 0.97
CA ILE A 50 6.72 14.36 1.99
C ILE A 50 8.16 14.79 1.69
N GLY A 51 8.36 15.72 0.74
CA GLY A 51 9.68 16.24 0.38
C GLY A 51 10.53 15.31 -0.49
N VAL A 52 9.92 14.28 -1.10
CA VAL A 52 10.61 13.35 -2.01
C VAL A 52 10.34 13.80 -3.45
N ALA A 53 11.38 14.28 -4.13
CA ALA A 53 11.27 14.68 -5.54
C ALA A 53 10.97 13.48 -6.44
N ALA A 54 9.79 13.50 -7.06
CA ALA A 54 9.33 12.45 -7.99
C ALA A 54 9.43 12.94 -9.44
N THR A 55 10.61 12.78 -10.04
CA THR A 55 10.84 13.14 -11.46
C THR A 55 9.98 12.29 -12.40
N ASP A 56 9.71 12.79 -13.61
CA ASP A 56 8.95 12.04 -14.63
C ASP A 56 9.58 10.69 -14.93
N GLN A 57 10.91 10.65 -15.07
CA GLN A 57 11.66 9.41 -15.32
C GLN A 57 11.51 8.40 -14.17
N ARG A 58 11.57 8.87 -12.92
CA ARG A 58 11.44 8.00 -11.74
C ARG A 58 10.02 7.45 -11.59
N LEU A 59 9.00 8.19 -11.99
CA LEU A 59 7.62 7.70 -11.95
C LEU A 59 7.33 6.75 -13.12
N ALA A 60 7.87 7.05 -14.31
CA ALA A 60 7.77 6.18 -15.48
C ALA A 60 8.40 4.79 -15.21
N SER A 61 9.49 4.74 -14.44
CA SER A 61 10.19 3.49 -14.13
C SER A 61 9.38 2.48 -13.32
N TRP A 62 8.26 2.89 -12.70
CA TRP A 62 7.39 1.99 -11.94
C TRP A 62 6.52 1.12 -12.84
N ASN A 63 6.29 1.55 -14.08
CA ASN A 63 5.38 0.92 -15.02
C ASN A 63 6.11 0.12 -16.11
N VAL A 64 7.45 0.04 -16.04
CA VAL A 64 8.26 -0.69 -17.02
C VAL A 64 8.81 -1.97 -16.43
N SER A 65 9.00 -2.98 -17.28
CA SER A 65 9.68 -4.22 -16.90
C SER A 65 11.11 -3.93 -16.47
N ASP A 66 11.63 -4.78 -15.58
CA ASP A 66 13.03 -4.88 -15.17
C ASP A 66 14.05 -5.01 -16.34
N ARG A 67 13.59 -5.33 -17.56
CA ARG A 67 14.41 -5.42 -18.77
C ARG A 67 14.47 -4.12 -19.59
N ALA A 68 13.66 -3.12 -19.26
CA ALA A 68 13.61 -1.87 -20.02
C ALA A 68 14.81 -0.97 -19.69
N GLU A 69 15.33 -0.23 -20.68
CA GLU A 69 16.48 0.67 -20.49
C GLU A 69 16.20 1.80 -19.48
N ASN A 70 14.92 2.17 -19.32
CA ASN A 70 14.46 3.16 -18.35
C ASN A 70 13.98 2.54 -17.03
N TYR A 71 14.29 1.27 -16.76
CA TYR A 71 14.04 0.65 -15.47
C TYR A 71 15.00 1.23 -14.43
N PHE A 72 14.43 1.71 -13.33
CA PHE A 72 15.18 2.14 -12.16
C PHE A 72 14.76 1.29 -10.97
N PRO A 73 15.67 0.48 -10.40
CA PRO A 73 15.34 -0.36 -9.27
C PRO A 73 15.04 0.49 -8.05
N MET A 74 14.01 0.10 -7.29
CA MET A 74 13.70 0.66 -5.98
C MET A 74 14.08 -0.34 -4.89
N SER A 75 14.73 0.14 -3.85
CA SER A 75 14.92 -0.64 -2.64
C SER A 75 13.57 -0.88 -1.94
N ILE A 76 13.50 -1.93 -1.12
CA ILE A 76 12.33 -2.23 -0.29
C ILE A 76 11.96 -1.02 0.59
N ALA A 77 12.96 -0.32 1.15
CA ALA A 77 12.72 0.85 1.98
C ALA A 77 12.07 2.01 1.19
N GLU A 78 12.46 2.19 -0.08
CA GLU A 78 11.84 3.19 -0.94
C GLU A 78 10.41 2.82 -1.29
N VAL A 79 10.14 1.56 -1.64
CA VAL A 79 8.77 1.08 -1.89
C VAL A 79 7.90 1.31 -0.66
N GLU A 80 8.39 0.92 0.53
CA GLU A 80 7.69 1.11 1.80
C GLU A 80 7.32 2.58 2.05
N ARG A 81 8.31 3.48 1.96
CA ARG A 81 8.12 4.91 2.14
C ARG A 81 7.09 5.46 1.16
N ASN A 82 7.21 5.09 -0.12
CA ASN A 82 6.37 5.65 -1.16
C ASN A 82 4.91 5.19 -1.02
N LEU A 83 4.67 3.92 -0.70
CA LEU A 83 3.31 3.40 -0.44
C LEU A 83 2.67 4.07 0.77
N ARG A 84 3.42 4.26 1.88
CA ARG A 84 2.94 5.01 3.05
C ARG A 84 2.55 6.44 2.70
N ALA A 85 3.33 7.11 1.85
CA ALA A 85 3.03 8.46 1.39
C ALA A 85 1.70 8.52 0.61
N VAL A 86 1.49 7.59 -0.31
CA VAL A 86 0.26 7.49 -1.10
C VAL A 86 -0.96 7.23 -0.21
N ILE A 87 -0.86 6.28 0.72
CA ILE A 87 -1.95 5.97 1.66
C ILE A 87 -2.30 7.20 2.50
N ALA A 88 -1.29 7.89 3.06
CA ALA A 88 -1.51 9.10 3.86
C ALA A 88 -2.12 10.24 3.02
N TYR A 89 -1.72 10.37 1.76
CA TYR A 89 -2.30 11.34 0.83
C TYR A 89 -3.79 11.06 0.56
N ARG A 90 -4.15 9.80 0.29
CA ARG A 90 -5.54 9.35 0.10
C ARG A 90 -6.40 9.62 1.32
N GLN A 91 -5.89 9.35 2.51
CA GLN A 91 -6.62 9.58 3.76
C GLN A 91 -6.95 11.06 3.97
N LYS A 92 -6.07 11.97 3.55
CA LYS A 92 -6.33 13.42 3.59
C LYS A 92 -7.30 13.90 2.51
N ALA A 93 -7.34 13.22 1.36
CA ALA A 93 -8.19 13.57 0.23
C ALA A 93 -9.63 13.05 0.38
N LYS A 94 -9.87 12.02 1.20
CA LYS A 94 -11.23 11.60 1.54
C LYS A 94 -11.92 12.70 2.34
N PRO A 95 -13.13 13.18 1.95
CA PRO A 95 -13.91 14.04 2.82
C PRO A 95 -14.11 13.31 4.15
N ALA A 96 -14.06 14.05 5.25
CA ALA A 96 -14.34 13.51 6.58
C ALA A 96 -15.80 13.03 6.61
N THR A 97 -16.05 11.78 6.18
CA THR A 97 -17.30 11.12 6.48
C THR A 97 -17.34 11.00 7.98
N ALA A 98 -18.26 11.76 8.59
CA ALA A 98 -18.45 11.85 10.01
C ALA A 98 -18.35 10.47 10.66
N THR A 99 -17.38 10.30 11.55
CA THR A 99 -17.47 9.29 12.60
C THR A 99 -18.65 9.71 13.48
N GLN A 100 -19.86 9.34 13.09
CA GLN A 100 -20.97 9.28 14.03
C GLN A 100 -20.60 8.21 15.05
N PRO A 101 -20.56 8.53 16.36
CA PRO A 101 -20.50 7.50 17.38
C PRO A 101 -21.73 6.59 17.24
N PRO A 102 -21.63 5.29 17.58
CA PRO A 102 -22.78 4.41 17.53
C PRO A 102 -23.86 4.95 18.48
N ALA A 103 -24.94 5.46 17.91
CA ALA A 103 -26.18 5.74 18.62
C ALA A 103 -26.95 4.43 18.74
N ASP A 104 -26.51 3.58 19.66
CA ASP A 104 -27.37 2.58 20.33
C ASP A 104 -26.58 1.90 21.44
N GLU A 105 -26.55 2.56 22.60
CA GLU A 105 -26.40 1.86 23.86
C GLU A 105 -27.67 2.19 24.66
N PRO A 106 -28.59 1.22 24.87
CA PRO A 106 -29.78 1.47 25.68
C PRO A 106 -29.34 1.72 27.13
N PRO A 107 -30.00 2.63 27.87
CA PRO A 107 -29.62 2.90 29.26
C PRO A 107 -29.76 1.61 30.06
N ALA A 108 -28.67 1.24 30.75
CA ALA A 108 -28.65 0.18 31.74
C ALA A 108 -29.82 0.40 32.71
N ALA A 109 -30.74 -0.57 32.75
CA ALA A 109 -31.81 -0.60 33.71
C ALA A 109 -31.23 -0.62 35.13
N ASP A 110 -31.69 0.31 35.96
CA ASP A 110 -31.48 0.31 37.40
C ASP A 110 -31.85 -1.07 37.97
N GLU A 111 -30.86 -1.78 38.53
CA GLU A 111 -31.11 -2.93 39.40
C GLU A 111 -31.72 -2.41 40.71
N GLU A 112 -33.05 -2.39 40.75
CA GLU A 112 -33.83 -2.18 41.95
C GLU A 112 -33.57 -3.34 42.94
N LYS A 113 -32.83 -3.05 44.02
CA LYS A 113 -32.64 -3.96 45.15
C LYS A 113 -34.00 -4.26 45.82
N PRO A 114 -34.34 -5.53 46.12
CA PRO A 114 -35.51 -5.85 46.92
C PRO A 114 -35.30 -5.42 48.37
N GLN A 115 -36.32 -4.76 48.94
CA GLN A 115 -36.44 -4.47 50.37
C GLN A 115 -36.78 -5.75 51.14
N GLU A 116 -36.07 -6.00 52.24
CA GLU A 116 -36.48 -6.87 53.36
C GLU A 116 -36.76 -6.00 54.59
#